data_AF-A0A426Y193-F1
#
_entry.id   AF-A0A426Y193-F1
#
_cell.length_a   1.000
_cell.length_b   1.000
_cell.length_c   1.000
_cell.angle_alpha   90.00
_cell.angle_beta   90.00
_cell.angle_gamma   90.00
#
_symmetry.space_group_name_H-M   'P 1'
#
loop_
_entity.id
_entity.type
_entity.pdbx_description
1 polymer ?
#
loop_
_entity_poly.entity_id
_entity_poly.type
_entity_poly.pdbx_seq_one_letter_code
_entity_poly.pdbx_strand_id
1 'polypeptide(L)'
;MQEVYDKDTFSRDDPMGNAEFDIRPFLEAVRMNLQGVPNGTMITKVVPNRQNCLADESAIYWSDGKVLQDLILRLKDVERGEVELQLQWVSIPSARGL
;
A
#
# COMPACT_ATOMS: atom_id res chain seq x y z
N MET A 1 -0.52 -4.41 -8.71
CA MET A 1 0.75 -5.12 -8.88
C MET A 1 1.87 -4.09 -8.92
N GLN A 2 2.98 -4.36 -8.25
CA GLN A 2 4.24 -3.64 -8.37
C GLN A 2 5.33 -4.56 -8.91
N GLU A 3 6.18 -4.02 -9.76
CA GLU A 3 7.29 -4.73 -10.42
C GLU A 3 8.56 -3.89 -10.27
N VAL A 4 9.70 -4.56 -10.06
CA VAL A 4 11.02 -3.93 -9.94
C VAL A 4 11.89 -4.41 -11.09
N TYR A 5 12.66 -3.49 -11.68
CA TYR A 5 13.56 -3.78 -12.79
C TYR A 5 14.91 -3.08 -12.59
N ASP A 6 15.99 -3.73 -13.01
CA ASP A 6 17.30 -3.09 -13.14
C ASP A 6 17.40 -2.39 -14.49
N LYS A 7 17.86 -1.14 -14.49
CA LYS A 7 17.90 -0.33 -15.70
C LYS A 7 19.21 -0.52 -16.44
N ASP A 8 19.13 -1.06 -17.64
CA ASP A 8 20.28 -1.27 -18.51
C ASP A 8 20.36 -0.24 -19.63
N THR A 9 21.59 0.20 -19.96
CA THR A 9 21.80 1.25 -20.96
C THR A 9 21.81 0.71 -22.40
N PHE A 10 22.29 -0.52 -22.59
CA PHE A 10 22.48 -1.13 -23.92
C PHE A 10 21.83 -2.52 -24.06
N SER A 11 21.21 -3.02 -22.99
CA SER A 11 20.46 -4.27 -22.92
C SER A 11 19.03 -4.02 -22.47
N ARG A 12 18.23 -5.08 -22.36
CA ARG A 12 16.89 -5.00 -21.79
C ARG A 12 17.00 -5.01 -20.26
N ASP A 13 16.13 -4.25 -19.61
CA ASP A 13 16.03 -4.21 -18.16
C ASP A 13 15.69 -5.60 -17.58
N ASP A 14 16.45 -6.02 -16.57
CA ASP A 14 16.28 -7.32 -15.93
C ASP A 14 15.21 -7.26 -14.82
N PRO A 15 14.28 -8.24 -14.73
CA PRO A 15 13.28 -8.26 -13.69
C PRO A 15 13.91 -8.58 -12.32
N MET A 16 13.59 -7.76 -11.32
CA MET A 16 14.06 -7.87 -9.94
C MET A 16 12.94 -8.25 -8.96
N GLY A 17 11.87 -8.84 -9.47
CA GLY A 17 10.75 -9.37 -8.69
C GLY A 17 9.49 -8.51 -8.73
N ASN A 18 8.40 -9.07 -8.20
CA ASN A 18 7.07 -8.47 -8.21
C ASN A 18 6.34 -8.63 -6.86
N ALA A 19 5.34 -7.80 -6.60
CA ALA A 19 4.46 -7.94 -5.44
C ALA A 19 3.05 -7.41 -5.71
N GLU A 20 2.08 -7.98 -5.02
CA GLU A 20 0.67 -7.55 -5.07
C GLU A 20 0.11 -7.33 -3.67
N PHE A 21 -0.81 -6.37 -3.56
CA PHE A 21 -1.54 -6.07 -2.35
C PHE A 21 -2.98 -5.71 -2.69
N ASP A 22 -3.86 -5.93 -1.72
CA ASP A 22 -5.28 -5.66 -1.85
C ASP A 22 -5.62 -4.27 -1.33
N ILE A 23 -6.27 -3.46 -2.16
CA ILE A 23 -6.68 -2.09 -1.82
C ILE A 23 -8.06 -2.03 -1.16
N ARG A 24 -8.83 -3.14 -1.12
CA ARG A 24 -10.18 -3.14 -0.53
C ARG A 24 -10.20 -2.69 0.94
N PRO A 25 -9.30 -3.16 1.84
CA PRO A 25 -9.29 -2.70 3.23
C PRO A 25 -9.04 -1.18 3.34
N PHE A 26 -8.20 -0.64 2.45
CA PHE A 26 -7.94 0.80 2.38
C PHE A 26 -9.18 1.59 1.95
N LEU A 27 -9.87 1.14 0.91
CA LEU A 27 -11.09 1.80 0.41
C LEU A 27 -12.23 1.73 1.43
N GLU A 28 -12.36 0.63 2.17
CA GLU A 28 -13.32 0.53 3.27
C GLU A 28 -13.02 1.56 4.36
N ALA A 29 -11.76 1.74 4.74
CA ALA A 29 -11.34 2.78 5.69
C ALA A 29 -11.64 4.20 5.17
N VAL A 30 -11.42 4.46 3.88
CA VAL A 30 -11.76 5.75 3.23
C VAL A 30 -13.26 6.05 3.27
N ARG A 31 -14.11 5.04 3.16
CA ARG A 31 -15.58 5.19 3.21
C ARG A 31 -16.12 5.41 4.62
N MET A 32 -15.30 5.24 5.66
CA MET A 32 -15.75 5.48 7.03
C MET A 32 -15.93 6.99 7.28
N ASN A 33 -16.96 7.35 8.04
CA ASN A 33 -17.12 8.73 8.50
C ASN A 33 -16.15 9.01 9.66
N LEU A 34 -14.95 9.51 9.33
CA LEU A 34 -13.87 9.77 10.30
C LEU A 34 -13.90 11.18 10.89
N GLN A 35 -15.05 11.87 10.81
CA GLN A 35 -15.22 13.18 11.44
C GLN A 35 -15.02 13.10 12.96
N GLY A 36 -14.13 13.92 13.49
CA GLY A 36 -13.84 13.98 14.94
C GLY A 36 -12.93 12.86 15.45
N VAL A 37 -12.39 12.01 14.58
CA VAL A 37 -11.41 10.98 14.96
C VAL A 37 -10.06 11.63 15.28
N PRO A 38 -9.42 11.31 16.43
CA PRO A 38 -8.11 11.83 16.79
C PRO A 38 -7.03 11.47 15.75
N ASN A 39 -6.03 12.34 15.62
CA ASN A 39 -4.87 12.10 14.76
C ASN A 39 -4.10 10.85 15.21
N GLY A 40 -3.63 10.04 14.25
CA GLY A 40 -2.90 8.80 14.51
C GLY A 40 -3.77 7.61 14.92
N THR A 41 -5.10 7.71 14.80
CA THR A 41 -5.99 6.59 15.13
C THR A 41 -5.83 5.48 14.11
N MET A 42 -5.42 4.29 14.58
CA MET A 42 -5.41 3.07 13.76
C MET A 42 -6.86 2.63 13.50
N ILE A 43 -7.25 2.57 12.22
CA ILE A 43 -8.59 2.18 11.77
C ILE A 43 -8.68 0.65 11.68
N THR A 44 -7.71 0.05 10.99
CA THR A 44 -7.61 -1.40 10.81
C THR A 44 -6.18 -1.78 10.46
N LYS A 45 -5.90 -3.08 10.35
CA LYS A 45 -4.63 -3.60 9.88
C LYS A 45 -4.81 -4.85 9.03
N VAL A 46 -3.89 -5.05 8.09
CA VAL A 46 -3.80 -6.26 7.28
C VAL A 46 -2.57 -7.03 7.73
N VAL A 47 -2.76 -8.28 8.15
CA VAL A 47 -1.67 -9.13 8.65
C VAL A 47 -1.02 -9.93 7.50
N PRO A 48 0.30 -10.20 7.57
CA PRO A 48 0.97 -11.12 6.66
C PRO A 48 0.32 -12.51 6.66
N ASN A 49 0.18 -13.09 5.47
CA ASN A 49 -0.27 -14.45 5.30
C ASN A 49 0.37 -15.09 4.07
N ARG A 50 0.07 -16.38 3.81
CA ARG A 50 0.68 -17.13 2.70
C ARG A 50 0.16 -16.70 1.33
N GLN A 51 -0.93 -15.94 1.28
CA GLN A 51 -1.60 -15.52 0.05
C GLN A 51 -1.21 -14.10 -0.37
N ASN A 52 -0.85 -13.23 0.58
CA ASN A 52 -0.42 -11.85 0.32
C ASN A 52 1.11 -11.72 0.25
N CYS A 53 1.58 -10.52 -0.09
CA CYS A 53 3.01 -10.21 -0.21
C CYS A 53 3.52 -9.35 0.96
N LEU A 54 2.79 -9.27 2.08
CA LEU A 54 3.20 -8.43 3.20
C LEU A 54 4.38 -9.07 3.95
N ALA A 55 5.43 -8.29 4.17
CA ALA A 55 6.56 -8.67 5.00
C ALA A 55 6.28 -8.41 6.49
N ASP A 56 5.43 -7.43 6.80
CA ASP A 56 5.02 -7.05 8.15
C ASP A 56 3.54 -6.60 8.18
N GLU A 57 2.97 -6.40 9.36
CA GLU A 57 1.63 -5.85 9.53
C GLU A 57 1.48 -4.50 8.82
N SER A 58 0.47 -4.39 7.95
CA SER A 58 0.14 -3.15 7.26
C SER A 58 -0.94 -2.40 8.02
N ALA A 59 -0.56 -1.31 8.67
CA ALA A 59 -1.49 -0.46 9.42
C ALA A 59 -2.21 0.53 8.50
N ILE A 60 -3.52 0.63 8.65
CA ILE A 60 -4.35 1.67 8.04
C ILE A 60 -4.82 2.62 9.14
N TYR A 61 -4.51 3.90 9.01
CA TYR A 61 -4.72 4.87 10.07
C TYR A 61 -5.18 6.23 9.53
N TRP A 62 -5.81 6.99 10.41
CA TRP A 62 -6.21 8.36 10.16
C TRP A 62 -5.11 9.31 10.60
N SER A 63 -4.58 10.10 9.66
CA SER A 63 -3.64 11.18 9.96
C SER A 63 -3.94 12.44 9.14
N ASP A 64 -3.92 13.60 9.79
CA ASP A 64 -3.97 14.92 9.16
C ASP A 64 -5.11 15.10 8.16
N GLY A 65 -6.29 14.58 8.51
CA GLY A 65 -7.48 14.66 7.67
C GLY A 65 -7.51 13.65 6.51
N LYS A 66 -6.63 12.64 6.51
CA LYS A 66 -6.49 11.65 5.45
C LYS A 66 -6.37 10.24 6.00
N VAL A 67 -6.76 9.27 5.17
CA VAL A 67 -6.46 7.85 5.41
C VAL A 67 -5.11 7.53 4.80
N LEU A 68 -4.22 6.97 5.63
CA LEU A 68 -2.89 6.50 5.27
C LEU A 68 -2.81 4.98 5.48
N GLN A 69 -1.97 4.31 4.68
CA GLN A 69 -1.63 2.90 4.88
C GLN A 69 -0.15 2.67 4.62
N ASP A 70 0.56 2.12 5.59
CA ASP A 70 1.95 1.72 5.45
C ASP A 70 2.05 0.25 5.04
N LEU A 71 2.92 -0.04 4.06
CA LEU A 71 3.06 -1.35 3.43
C LEU A 71 4.54 -1.70 3.29
N ILE A 72 4.91 -2.88 3.79
CA ILE A 72 6.20 -3.50 3.47
C ILE A 72 5.91 -4.74 2.64
N LEU A 73 6.31 -4.73 1.38
CA LEU A 73 6.05 -5.81 0.43
C LEU A 73 7.30 -6.65 0.22
N ARG A 74 7.21 -7.96 0.46
CA ARG A 74 8.23 -8.94 0.08
C ARG A 74 8.05 -9.30 -1.40
N LEU A 75 9.10 -9.10 -2.19
CA LEU A 75 9.09 -9.42 -3.61
C LEU A 75 9.08 -10.94 -3.82
N LYS A 76 8.32 -11.37 -4.83
CA LYS A 76 8.26 -12.72 -5.39
C LYS A 76 9.12 -12.80 -6.65
N ASP A 77 9.42 -14.03 -7.06
CA ASP A 77 10.19 -14.33 -8.27
C ASP A 77 11.60 -13.69 -8.31
N VAL A 78 12.16 -13.44 -7.13
CA VAL A 78 13.51 -12.92 -6.91
C VAL A 78 14.10 -13.55 -5.65
N GLU A 79 15.42 -13.63 -5.55
CA GLU A 79 16.08 -14.24 -4.38
C GLU A 79 15.78 -13.48 -3.08
N ARG A 80 15.80 -12.15 -3.14
CA ARG A 80 15.63 -11.23 -2.01
C ARG A 80 15.14 -9.88 -2.49
N GLY A 81 14.44 -9.16 -1.63
CA GLY A 81 14.01 -7.79 -1.90
C GLY A 81 12.72 -7.47 -1.18
N GLU A 82 12.66 -6.28 -0.61
CA GLU A 82 11.47 -5.72 0.01
C GLU A 82 11.26 -4.30 -0.52
N VAL A 83 10.00 -3.89 -0.66
CA VAL A 83 9.64 -2.53 -1.09
C VAL A 83 8.70 -1.94 -0.05
N GLU A 84 9.11 -0.80 0.50
CA GLU A 84 8.30 -0.02 1.43
C GLU A 84 7.50 1.05 0.66
N LEU A 85 6.21 1.15 0.96
CA LEU A 85 5.29 2.10 0.33
C LEU A 85 4.32 2.67 1.37
N GLN A 86 3.79 3.84 1.08
CA GLN A 86 2.66 4.43 1.78
C GLN A 86 1.55 4.79 0.80
N LEU A 87 0.32 4.37 1.07
CA LEU A 87 -0.86 4.85 0.36
C LEU A 87 -1.45 6.06 1.08
N GLN A 88 -1.89 7.05 0.31
CA GLN A 88 -2.62 8.21 0.80
C GLN A 88 -3.86 8.45 -0.05
N TRP A 89 -5.01 8.64 0.61
CA TRP A 89 -6.22 9.05 -0.09
C TRP A 89 -6.20 10.54 -0.44
N VAL A 90 -6.54 10.87 -1.68
CA VAL A 90 -6.67 12.25 -2.15
C VAL A 90 -8.05 12.44 -2.76
N SER A 91 -8.84 13.33 -2.14
CA SER A 91 -10.15 13.71 -2.69
C SER A 91 -10.00 14.78 -3.76
N ILE A 92 -10.67 14.60 -4.90
CA ILE A 92 -10.69 15.57 -6.01
C ILE A 92 -12.06 16.26 -5.98
N PRO A 93 -12.12 17.59 -5.76
CA PRO A 93 -13.38 18.32 -5.52
C PRO A 93 -14.46 18.21 -6.60
N SER A 94 -14.07 17.88 -7.83
CA SER A 94 -14.95 17.79 -9.01
C SER A 94 -15.18 16.35 -9.50
N ALA A 95 -14.54 15.36 -8.88
CA ALA A 95 -14.80 13.96 -9.18
C ALA A 95 -16.06 13.49 -8.42
N ARG A 96 -16.81 12.54 -9.00
CA ARG A 96 -17.79 11.78 -8.21
C ARG A 96 -16.99 11.02 -7.16
N GLY A 97 -17.01 11.51 -5.91
CA GLY A 97 -16.28 10.93 -4.80
C GLY A 97 -16.73 9.50 -4.47
N LEU A 98 -16.12 8.96 -3.43
CA LEU A 98 -16.56 7.72 -2.76
C LEU A 98 -17.65 8.02 -1.73
#